data_AF-A0A963HDZ6-F1
#
_entry.id   AF-A0A963HDZ6-F1
#
_cell.length_a   1.000
_cell.length_b   1.000
_cell.length_c   1.000
_cell.angle_alpha   90.00
_cell.angle_beta   90.00
_cell.angle_gamma   90.00
#
_symmetry.space_group_name_H-M   'P 1'
#
loop_
_entity.id
_entity.type
_entity.pdbx_description
1 polymer ?
#
loop_
_entity_poly.entity_id
_entity_poly.type
_entity_poly.pdbx_seq_one_letter_code
_entity_poly.pdbx_strand_id
1 'polypeptide(L)'
;MERLLGQLAEPEAHLTQLLSQLIDEIRPADAHDASAACGRLSALCEILDNRPELRAALRNALSQLAQTHRHSELYTVTGILPNTGFLAEVLRRFGHQLLPEVLDRGLLRTVLRRMFHQPSDHHWVTGVGEDSWLQLLTAMRFDETPASETMPPAVAEILRSLRVLSYWIAACGMEPELLRLEPSLETYESPFVAQNVEMTAYINAAPENWGKPLSGDTDDRQLRVLFGQCETVMARVRKTAARDGTSIRLTYNLQRLCQLLRRSEQLLDILAGLQGDRSGVAAYPPIVKLSMQLICDECLRDNVRRHWRQNTELIALRVTDNASHRGDHYITDTPDEYWSMARSAMIGGSVIAFMACLKLVLIGTNLPPLTGAILFCLNYGLGFCLIHVMHGTVSTKQPAMTANAIAASIEEAGGRLRNVEAMSDLVARTCRSQIVAILGNVCVAIPLAAAIAFAITGISGKPFASPEESLYLLVSNCIINQ
;
A
#
# COMPACT_ATOMS: atom_id res chain seq x y z
N MET A 1 -11.89 4.18 36.90
CA MET A 1 -11.30 2.83 36.70
C MET A 1 -11.75 1.79 37.72
N GLU A 2 -11.50 1.93 39.04
CA GLU A 2 -11.87 0.90 40.05
C GLU A 2 -13.33 0.45 39.99
N ARG A 3 -14.27 1.39 39.87
CA ARG A 3 -15.71 1.08 39.74
C ARG A 3 -16.01 0.18 38.53
N LEU A 4 -15.39 0.45 37.37
CA LEU A 4 -15.58 -0.35 36.15
C LEU A 4 -15.01 -1.76 36.34
N LEU A 5 -13.84 -1.87 36.97
CA LEU A 5 -13.22 -3.17 37.29
C LEU A 5 -14.08 -3.98 38.26
N GLY A 6 -14.71 -3.33 39.25
CA GLY A 6 -15.63 -3.99 40.17
C GLY A 6 -16.85 -4.56 39.46
N GLN A 7 -17.38 -3.85 38.46
CA GLN A 7 -18.50 -4.30 37.64
C GLN A 7 -18.14 -5.49 36.73
N LEU A 8 -16.87 -5.66 36.34
CA LEU A 8 -16.43 -6.83 35.56
C LEU A 8 -16.57 -8.15 36.34
N ALA A 9 -16.64 -8.10 37.67
CA ALA A 9 -16.83 -9.28 38.51
C ALA A 9 -18.31 -9.75 38.57
N GLU A 10 -19.26 -8.96 38.06
CA GLU A 10 -20.68 -9.30 38.10
C GLU A 10 -21.04 -10.37 37.04
N PRO A 11 -21.89 -11.37 37.36
CA PRO A 11 -22.20 -12.48 36.44
C PRO A 11 -22.86 -12.07 35.11
N GLU A 12 -23.61 -10.96 35.10
CA GLU A 12 -24.31 -10.42 33.92
C GLU A 12 -23.57 -9.23 33.29
N ALA A 13 -22.29 -9.08 33.60
CA ALA A 13 -21.48 -7.98 33.11
C ALA A 13 -21.41 -7.96 31.58
N HIS A 14 -21.74 -6.80 30.99
CA HIS A 14 -21.58 -6.56 29.57
C HIS A 14 -20.10 -6.28 29.25
N LEU A 15 -19.27 -7.33 29.23
CA LEU A 15 -17.80 -7.26 29.22
C LEU A 15 -17.24 -6.30 28.17
N THR A 16 -17.69 -6.41 26.92
CA THR A 16 -17.21 -5.54 25.83
C THR A 16 -17.49 -4.06 26.11
N GLN A 17 -18.65 -3.73 26.68
CA GLN A 17 -19.00 -2.35 26.99
C GLN A 17 -18.15 -1.81 28.14
N LEU A 18 -17.98 -2.59 29.21
CA LEU A 18 -17.18 -2.19 30.38
C LEU A 18 -15.70 -2.02 30.01
N LEU A 19 -15.17 -2.91 29.17
CA LEU A 19 -13.80 -2.80 28.66
C LEU A 19 -13.63 -1.62 27.70
N SER A 20 -14.62 -1.32 26.85
CA SER A 20 -14.63 -0.09 26.05
C SER A 20 -14.57 1.15 26.95
N GLN A 21 -15.38 1.21 28.00
CA GLN A 21 -15.35 2.32 28.97
C GLN A 21 -14.01 2.41 29.70
N LEU A 22 -13.38 1.28 30.03
CA LEU A 22 -12.04 1.28 30.63
C LEU A 22 -10.99 1.84 29.67
N ILE A 23 -11.05 1.50 28.38
CA ILE A 23 -10.18 2.10 27.35
C ILE A 23 -10.49 3.59 27.17
N ASP A 24 -11.75 4.01 27.25
CA ASP A 24 -12.13 5.43 27.18
C ASP A 24 -11.53 6.25 28.33
N GLU A 25 -11.42 5.66 29.53
CA GLU A 25 -10.73 6.28 30.68
C GLU A 25 -9.23 6.43 30.45
N ILE A 26 -8.60 5.47 29.74
CA ILE A 26 -7.17 5.51 29.38
C ILE A 26 -6.93 6.51 28.24
N ARG A 27 -7.84 6.60 27.27
CA ARG A 27 -7.72 7.42 26.06
C ARG A 27 -7.48 8.90 26.42
N PRO A 28 -6.37 9.51 25.96
CA PRO A 28 -6.11 10.92 26.22
C PRO A 28 -7.09 11.82 25.44
N ALA A 29 -7.31 13.04 25.93
CA ALA A 29 -8.18 13.99 25.25
C ALA A 29 -7.60 14.44 23.90
N ASP A 30 -6.27 14.62 23.84
CA ASP A 30 -5.51 14.72 22.59
C ASP A 30 -4.84 13.38 22.29
N ALA A 31 -5.13 12.80 21.13
CA ALA A 31 -4.56 11.51 20.71
C ALA A 31 -3.04 11.51 20.57
N HIS A 32 -2.39 12.68 20.48
CA HIS A 32 -0.93 12.80 20.44
C HIS A 32 -0.30 12.90 21.83
N ASP A 33 -1.10 13.05 22.89
CA ASP A 33 -0.61 13.08 24.28
C ASP A 33 -0.45 11.66 24.82
N ALA A 34 0.57 10.96 24.31
CA ALA A 34 0.94 9.63 24.76
C ALA A 34 1.39 9.59 26.23
N SER A 35 1.89 10.72 26.76
CA SER A 35 2.31 10.84 28.16
C SER A 35 1.12 10.71 29.11
N ALA A 36 0.00 11.40 28.81
CA ALA A 36 -1.22 11.27 29.59
C ALA A 36 -1.79 9.84 29.56
N ALA A 37 -1.77 9.18 28.40
CA ALA A 37 -2.19 7.79 28.25
C ALA A 37 -1.30 6.83 29.06
N CYS A 38 0.03 7.04 29.02
CA CYS A 38 1.01 6.26 29.79
C CYS A 38 0.76 6.41 31.30
N GLY A 39 0.56 7.63 31.79
CA GLY A 39 0.23 7.88 33.20
C GLY A 39 -1.06 7.18 33.66
N ARG A 40 -2.09 7.14 32.81
CA ARG A 40 -3.35 6.43 33.11
C ARG A 40 -3.20 4.92 33.09
N LEU A 41 -2.39 4.37 32.18
CA LEU A 41 -2.03 2.95 32.18
C LEU A 41 -1.24 2.57 33.42
N SER A 42 -0.25 3.38 33.83
CA SER A 42 0.49 3.15 35.07
C SER A 42 -0.43 3.17 36.29
N ALA A 43 -1.38 4.12 36.36
CA ALA A 43 -2.38 4.15 37.41
C ALA A 43 -3.30 2.90 37.40
N LEU A 44 -3.64 2.37 36.23
CA LEU A 44 -4.35 1.09 36.13
C LEU A 44 -3.49 -0.05 36.70
N CYS A 45 -2.21 -0.15 36.32
CA CYS A 45 -1.29 -1.16 36.87
C CYS A 45 -1.22 -1.09 38.40
N GLU A 46 -1.09 0.11 38.97
CA GLU A 46 -1.09 0.33 40.43
C GLU A 46 -2.38 -0.17 41.09
N ILE A 47 -3.54 0.03 40.46
CA ILE A 47 -4.82 -0.52 40.96
C ILE A 47 -4.77 -2.06 40.96
N LEU A 48 -4.30 -2.69 39.88
CA LEU A 48 -4.25 -4.16 39.78
C LEU A 48 -3.25 -4.79 40.76
N ASP A 49 -2.15 -4.10 41.07
CA ASP A 49 -1.16 -4.57 42.04
C ASP A 49 -1.71 -4.50 43.47
N ASN A 50 -2.44 -3.44 43.82
CA ASN A 50 -2.97 -3.21 45.16
C ASN A 50 -4.33 -3.91 45.44
N ARG A 51 -5.07 -4.30 44.40
CA ARG A 51 -6.44 -4.86 44.51
C ARG A 51 -6.55 -6.21 43.78
N PRO A 52 -6.18 -7.33 44.43
CA PRO A 52 -6.22 -8.67 43.81
C PRO A 52 -7.59 -9.07 43.25
N GLU A 53 -8.67 -8.63 43.88
CA GLU A 53 -10.05 -8.86 43.41
C GLU A 53 -10.34 -8.19 42.08
N LEU A 54 -9.88 -6.95 41.88
CA LEU A 54 -10.06 -6.19 40.63
C LEU A 54 -9.14 -6.73 39.54
N ARG A 55 -7.92 -7.15 39.91
CA ARG A 55 -7.00 -7.87 39.03
C ARG A 55 -7.63 -9.15 38.49
N ALA A 56 -8.20 -9.98 39.36
CA ALA A 56 -8.87 -11.21 38.95
C ALA A 56 -10.07 -10.91 38.04
N ALA A 57 -10.86 -9.88 38.33
CA ALA A 57 -12.00 -9.48 37.50
C ALA A 57 -11.59 -9.12 36.06
N LEU A 58 -10.57 -8.26 35.89
CA LEU A 58 -10.06 -7.88 34.57
C LEU A 58 -9.46 -9.08 33.82
N ARG A 59 -8.62 -9.87 34.51
CA ARG A 59 -8.00 -11.07 33.97
C ARG A 59 -9.06 -12.04 33.44
N ASN A 60 -10.06 -12.36 34.26
CA ASN A 60 -11.13 -13.28 33.91
C ASN A 60 -11.98 -12.76 32.76
N ALA A 61 -12.31 -11.46 32.73
CA ALA A 61 -13.05 -10.85 31.64
C ALA A 61 -12.32 -10.99 30.29
N LEU A 62 -11.02 -10.71 30.24
CA LEU A 62 -10.22 -10.85 29.02
C LEU A 62 -10.06 -12.32 28.61
N SER A 63 -9.80 -13.22 29.58
CA SER A 63 -9.75 -14.66 29.34
C SER A 63 -11.08 -15.19 28.78
N GLN A 64 -12.21 -14.74 29.32
CA GLN A 64 -13.53 -15.13 28.85
C GLN A 64 -13.78 -14.68 27.41
N LEU A 65 -13.44 -13.43 27.06
CA LEU A 65 -13.54 -12.95 25.68
C LEU A 65 -12.69 -13.78 24.72
N ALA A 66 -11.44 -14.06 25.10
CA ALA A 66 -10.54 -14.88 24.29
C ALA A 66 -11.04 -16.33 24.11
N GLN A 67 -11.73 -16.89 25.11
CA GLN A 67 -12.25 -18.27 25.04
C GLN A 67 -13.59 -18.38 24.29
N THR A 68 -14.41 -17.32 24.29
CA THR A 68 -15.79 -17.37 23.78
C THR A 68 -15.96 -16.81 22.37
N HIS A 69 -15.07 -15.91 21.94
CA HIS A 69 -15.15 -15.27 20.63
C HIS A 69 -14.26 -15.97 19.60
N ARG A 70 -14.68 -15.93 18.33
CA ARG A 70 -13.86 -16.41 17.20
C ARG A 70 -12.76 -15.41 16.86
N HIS A 71 -11.53 -15.87 16.63
CA HIS A 71 -10.38 -15.00 16.34
C HIS A 71 -10.01 -14.99 14.86
N SER A 72 -10.53 -15.94 14.08
CA SER A 72 -10.16 -16.15 12.67
C SER A 72 -9.94 -14.86 11.88
N GLU A 73 -10.90 -13.95 11.84
CA GLU A 73 -10.79 -12.69 11.09
C GLU A 73 -9.81 -11.68 11.70
N LEU A 74 -9.66 -11.68 13.03
CA LEU A 74 -8.69 -10.80 13.69
C LEU A 74 -7.27 -11.13 13.22
N TYR A 75 -6.93 -12.41 13.10
CA TYR A 75 -5.58 -12.83 12.72
C TYR A 75 -5.39 -12.97 11.21
N THR A 76 -6.43 -13.30 10.44
CA THR A 76 -6.31 -13.55 9.00
C THR A 76 -6.63 -12.33 8.14
N VAL A 77 -7.47 -11.40 8.61
CA VAL A 77 -7.96 -10.27 7.80
C VAL A 77 -7.37 -8.94 8.26
N THR A 78 -7.32 -8.66 9.56
CA THR A 78 -6.87 -7.36 10.07
C THR A 78 -5.39 -7.09 9.70
N GLY A 79 -5.17 -5.99 8.98
CA GLY A 79 -3.84 -5.57 8.52
C GLY A 79 -3.30 -6.33 7.31
N ILE A 80 -4.05 -7.28 6.74
CA ILE A 80 -3.66 -8.07 5.57
C ILE A 80 -4.43 -7.60 4.34
N LEU A 81 -3.71 -7.45 3.22
CA LEU A 81 -4.31 -7.10 1.94
C LEU A 81 -5.30 -8.18 1.46
N PRO A 82 -6.53 -7.84 1.05
CA PRO A 82 -7.51 -8.82 0.58
C PRO A 82 -7.18 -9.36 -0.81
N ASN A 83 -7.75 -10.52 -1.17
CA ASN A 83 -7.53 -11.17 -2.46
C ASN A 83 -8.28 -10.50 -3.64
N THR A 84 -9.17 -9.54 -3.37
CA THR A 84 -10.01 -8.87 -4.40
C THR A 84 -9.24 -7.91 -5.30
N GLY A 85 -7.95 -7.71 -5.07
CA GLY A 85 -7.10 -6.78 -5.80
C GLY A 85 -7.26 -5.32 -5.35
N PHE A 86 -6.31 -4.49 -5.78
CA PHE A 86 -6.15 -3.10 -5.32
C PHE A 86 -7.38 -2.21 -5.58
N LEU A 87 -7.92 -2.20 -6.80
CA LEU A 87 -9.03 -1.30 -7.16
C LEU A 87 -10.33 -1.64 -6.43
N ALA A 88 -10.65 -2.93 -6.29
CA ALA A 88 -11.82 -3.37 -5.54
C ALA A 88 -11.72 -2.94 -4.06
N GLU A 89 -10.52 -2.99 -3.49
CA GLU A 89 -10.29 -2.59 -2.10
C GLU A 89 -10.42 -1.08 -1.89
N VAL A 90 -9.94 -0.27 -2.83
CA VAL A 90 -10.14 1.19 -2.80
C VAL A 90 -11.64 1.52 -2.84
N LEU A 91 -12.38 0.92 -3.78
CA LEU A 91 -13.83 1.11 -3.88
C LEU A 91 -14.57 0.64 -2.62
N ARG A 92 -14.18 -0.49 -2.04
CA ARG A 92 -14.75 -1.01 -0.79
C ARG A 92 -14.54 -0.06 0.37
N ARG A 93 -13.33 0.50 0.54
CA ARG A 93 -13.01 1.47 1.61
C ARG A 93 -13.78 2.78 1.44
N PHE A 94 -13.93 3.29 0.22
CA PHE A 94 -14.82 4.42 -0.05
C PHE A 94 -16.27 4.09 0.29
N GLY A 95 -16.75 2.90 -0.07
CA GLY A 95 -18.08 2.43 0.29
C GLY A 95 -18.32 2.39 1.80
N HIS A 96 -17.35 1.91 2.57
CA HIS A 96 -17.42 1.86 4.03
C HIS A 96 -17.48 3.23 4.72
N GLN A 97 -16.93 4.27 4.08
CA GLN A 97 -17.09 5.65 4.58
C GLN A 97 -18.54 6.14 4.46
N LEU A 98 -19.32 5.61 3.52
CA LEU A 98 -20.73 5.94 3.31
C LEU A 98 -21.67 4.99 4.07
N LEU A 99 -21.34 3.70 4.11
CA LEU A 99 -22.15 2.64 4.73
C LEU A 99 -21.23 1.75 5.59
N PRO A 100 -21.16 2.00 6.91
CA PRO A 100 -20.32 1.21 7.81
C PRO A 100 -20.71 -0.27 7.84
N GLU A 101 -19.69 -1.13 7.89
CA GLU A 101 -19.85 -2.59 8.01
C GLU A 101 -20.61 -3.00 9.28
N VAL A 102 -21.55 -3.94 9.15
CA VAL A 102 -22.26 -4.52 10.30
C VAL A 102 -21.33 -5.49 11.03
N LEU A 103 -21.13 -5.27 12.34
CA LEU A 103 -20.21 -6.04 13.15
C LEU A 103 -20.86 -7.30 13.73
N ASP A 104 -20.36 -8.48 13.35
CA ASP A 104 -20.71 -9.75 14.01
C ASP A 104 -20.19 -9.72 15.46
N ARG A 105 -21.11 -9.85 16.40
CA ARG A 105 -20.82 -9.80 17.84
C ARG A 105 -20.00 -11.00 18.32
N GLY A 106 -19.98 -12.11 17.59
CA GLY A 106 -19.21 -13.31 17.94
C GLY A 106 -17.72 -13.25 17.58
N LEU A 107 -17.27 -12.18 16.90
CA LEU A 107 -15.88 -12.03 16.49
C LEU A 107 -15.07 -11.21 17.50
N LEU A 108 -13.86 -11.66 17.81
CA LEU A 108 -12.93 -10.90 18.65
C LEU A 108 -12.49 -9.59 17.97
N ARG A 109 -12.43 -9.59 16.62
CA ARG A 109 -12.23 -8.38 15.79
C ARG A 109 -13.25 -7.28 16.13
N THR A 110 -14.52 -7.65 16.34
CA THR A 110 -15.60 -6.72 16.71
C THR A 110 -15.40 -6.14 18.10
N VAL A 111 -14.94 -6.95 19.05
CA VAL A 111 -14.62 -6.49 20.41
C VAL A 111 -13.50 -5.45 20.36
N LEU A 112 -12.41 -5.75 19.66
CA LEU A 112 -11.27 -4.84 19.49
C LEU A 112 -11.72 -3.50 18.87
N ARG A 113 -12.54 -3.57 17.82
CA ARG A 113 -13.09 -2.39 17.12
C ARG A 113 -13.99 -1.53 18.01
N ARG A 114 -14.68 -2.12 18.98
CA ARG A 114 -15.51 -1.37 19.94
C ARG A 114 -14.68 -0.75 21.06
N MET A 115 -13.60 -1.41 21.48
CA MET A 115 -12.67 -0.88 22.47
C MET A 115 -11.90 0.32 21.90
N PHE A 116 -11.32 0.17 20.71
CA PHE A 116 -10.56 1.20 20.00
C PHE A 116 -11.38 1.75 18.83
N HIS A 117 -12.45 2.47 19.17
CA HIS A 117 -13.44 2.92 18.19
C HIS A 117 -13.03 4.18 17.43
N GLN A 118 -12.02 4.93 17.88
CA GLN A 118 -11.59 6.17 17.23
C GLN A 118 -10.40 5.91 16.29
N PRO A 119 -10.44 6.38 15.02
CA PRO A 119 -9.31 6.23 14.12
C PRO A 119 -8.01 6.84 14.67
N SER A 120 -8.11 7.88 15.50
CA SER A 120 -6.99 8.54 16.17
C SER A 120 -6.31 7.69 17.25
N ASP A 121 -6.93 6.60 17.71
CA ASP A 121 -6.41 5.75 18.79
C ASP A 121 -5.03 5.18 18.49
N HIS A 122 -4.71 4.95 17.21
CA HIS A 122 -3.39 4.46 16.81
C HIS A 122 -2.23 5.34 17.26
N HIS A 123 -2.42 6.66 17.42
CA HIS A 123 -1.35 7.57 17.83
C HIS A 123 -0.92 7.31 19.27
N TRP A 124 -1.85 7.31 20.22
CA TRP A 124 -1.52 7.10 21.62
C TRP A 124 -1.19 5.63 21.91
N VAL A 125 -1.86 4.67 21.27
CA VAL A 125 -1.56 3.24 21.45
C VAL A 125 -0.12 2.93 21.07
N THR A 126 0.35 3.48 19.94
CA THR A 126 1.75 3.35 19.52
C THR A 126 2.68 4.20 20.37
N GLY A 127 2.27 5.44 20.70
CA GLY A 127 3.09 6.41 21.40
C GLY A 127 3.41 6.05 22.85
N VAL A 128 2.53 5.28 23.51
CA VAL A 128 2.77 4.73 24.85
C VAL A 128 3.94 3.72 24.87
N GLY A 129 4.19 3.02 23.76
CA GLY A 129 5.26 2.03 23.64
C GLY A 129 4.92 0.64 24.18
N GLU A 130 5.69 -0.37 23.76
CA GLU A 130 5.47 -1.78 24.13
C GLU A 130 5.62 -2.02 25.64
N ASP A 131 6.52 -1.29 26.30
CA ASP A 131 6.84 -1.50 27.73
C ASP A 131 5.64 -1.26 28.66
N SER A 132 4.84 -0.22 28.44
CA SER A 132 3.67 0.05 29.28
C SER A 132 2.56 -0.99 29.09
N TRP A 133 2.38 -1.50 27.87
CA TRP A 133 1.44 -2.59 27.60
C TRP A 133 1.93 -3.91 28.21
N LEU A 134 3.25 -4.16 28.20
CA LEU A 134 3.87 -5.29 28.86
C LEU A 134 3.71 -5.21 30.39
N GLN A 135 3.87 -4.02 30.97
CA GLN A 135 3.60 -3.77 32.39
C GLN A 135 2.14 -4.09 32.73
N LEU A 136 1.18 -3.65 31.91
CA LEU A 136 -0.24 -3.99 32.12
C LEU A 136 -0.48 -5.50 32.06
N LEU A 137 0.09 -6.19 31.08
CA LEU A 137 -0.07 -7.64 30.94
C LEU A 137 0.56 -8.40 32.14
N THR A 138 1.68 -7.89 32.65
CA THR A 138 2.36 -8.41 33.85
C THR A 138 1.53 -8.16 35.12
N ALA A 139 0.97 -6.96 35.29
CA ALA A 139 0.14 -6.58 36.44
C ALA A 139 -1.16 -7.39 36.53
N MET A 140 -1.63 -8.00 35.43
CA MET A 140 -2.77 -8.92 35.47
C MET A 140 -2.47 -10.29 36.09
N ARG A 141 -1.18 -10.65 36.25
CA ARG A 141 -0.70 -11.86 36.95
C ARG A 141 -1.41 -13.13 36.47
N PHE A 142 -1.35 -13.44 35.17
CA PHE A 142 -1.94 -14.68 34.64
C PHE A 142 -1.32 -15.95 35.25
N ASP A 143 -0.12 -15.85 35.84
CA ASP A 143 0.55 -16.90 36.61
C ASP A 143 -0.21 -17.31 37.89
N GLU A 144 -1.16 -16.50 38.37
CA GLU A 144 -2.04 -16.85 39.49
C GLU A 144 -3.14 -17.86 39.10
N THR A 145 -3.36 -18.07 37.80
CA THR A 145 -4.33 -19.05 37.30
C THR A 145 -3.60 -20.35 36.99
N PRO A 146 -4.07 -21.52 37.45
CA PRO A 146 -3.41 -22.78 37.15
C PRO A 146 -3.35 -22.99 35.63
N ALA A 147 -2.18 -23.43 35.15
CA ALA A 147 -2.01 -23.75 33.74
C ALA A 147 -3.00 -24.85 33.32
N SER A 148 -3.71 -24.61 32.22
CA SER A 148 -4.68 -25.56 31.69
C SER A 148 -4.00 -26.85 31.24
N GLU A 149 -4.46 -27.99 31.75
CA GLU A 149 -3.96 -29.32 31.36
C GLU A 149 -4.27 -29.63 29.89
N THR A 150 -5.40 -29.14 29.39
CA THR A 150 -5.80 -29.23 27.98
C THR A 150 -5.51 -27.94 27.25
N MET A 151 -5.31 -28.04 25.94
CA MET A 151 -5.12 -26.86 25.08
C MET A 151 -6.32 -25.90 25.16
N PRO A 152 -6.11 -24.61 25.49
CA PRO A 152 -7.19 -23.64 25.59
C PRO A 152 -7.88 -23.36 24.22
N PRO A 153 -9.19 -23.04 24.20
CA PRO A 153 -9.89 -22.67 22.97
C PRO A 153 -9.26 -21.50 22.20
N ALA A 154 -8.71 -20.51 22.93
CA ALA A 154 -7.98 -19.38 22.35
C ALA A 154 -6.75 -19.82 21.54
N VAL A 155 -6.00 -20.82 22.04
CA VAL A 155 -4.87 -21.40 21.32
C VAL A 155 -5.35 -22.14 20.07
N ALA A 156 -6.47 -22.86 20.15
CA ALA A 156 -7.07 -23.52 19.00
C ALA A 156 -7.57 -22.52 17.92
N GLU A 157 -7.98 -21.30 18.29
CA GLU A 157 -8.29 -20.22 17.34
C GLU A 157 -7.02 -19.69 16.63
N ILE A 158 -5.89 -19.57 17.33
CA ILE A 158 -4.59 -19.21 16.73
C ILE A 158 -4.17 -20.27 15.71
N LEU A 159 -4.21 -21.56 16.09
CA LEU A 159 -3.87 -22.68 15.20
C LEU A 159 -4.78 -22.73 13.96
N ARG A 160 -6.08 -22.49 14.12
CA ARG A 160 -7.02 -22.38 12.99
C ARG A 160 -6.66 -21.23 12.05
N SER A 161 -6.23 -20.10 12.61
CA SER A 161 -5.80 -18.94 11.82
C SER A 161 -4.51 -19.23 11.04
N LEU A 162 -3.52 -19.87 11.67
CA LEU A 162 -2.29 -20.33 11.02
C LEU A 162 -2.58 -21.28 9.84
N ARG A 163 -3.56 -22.18 9.98
CA ARG A 163 -4.01 -23.04 8.89
C ARG A 163 -4.50 -22.24 7.68
N VAL A 164 -5.33 -21.23 7.90
CA VAL A 164 -5.86 -20.38 6.83
C VAL A 164 -4.73 -19.58 6.17
N LEU A 165 -3.84 -18.99 6.97
CA LEU A 165 -2.69 -18.23 6.47
C LEU A 165 -1.77 -19.09 5.60
N SER A 166 -1.49 -20.33 6.02
CA SER A 166 -0.60 -21.22 5.26
C SER A 166 -1.19 -21.61 3.90
N TYR A 167 -2.51 -21.86 3.81
CA TYR A 167 -3.17 -22.09 2.52
C TYR A 167 -3.11 -20.85 1.63
N TRP A 168 -3.28 -19.66 2.19
CA TRP A 168 -3.19 -18.42 1.41
C TRP A 168 -1.77 -18.11 0.95
N ILE A 169 -0.74 -18.43 1.75
CA ILE A 169 0.66 -18.33 1.34
C ILE A 169 0.93 -19.26 0.16
N ALA A 170 0.51 -20.53 0.24
CA ALA A 170 0.65 -21.50 -0.84
C ALA A 170 -0.06 -21.03 -2.12
N ALA A 171 -1.32 -20.59 -2.00
CA ALA A 171 -2.09 -20.10 -3.14
C ALA A 171 -1.45 -18.87 -3.80
N CYS A 172 -1.01 -17.88 -3.02
CA CYS A 172 -0.33 -16.70 -3.56
C CYS A 172 1.05 -17.02 -4.15
N GLY A 173 1.77 -17.98 -3.57
CA GLY A 173 3.08 -18.42 -4.05
C GLY A 173 3.03 -19.18 -5.38
N MET A 174 1.86 -19.67 -5.77
CA MET A 174 1.62 -20.41 -7.01
C MET A 174 0.85 -19.59 -8.06
N GLU A 175 0.76 -18.26 -7.88
CA GLU A 175 0.15 -17.36 -8.87
C GLU A 175 0.93 -17.38 -10.20
N PRO A 176 0.27 -17.46 -11.37
CA PRO A 176 0.94 -17.59 -12.66
C PRO A 176 1.98 -16.51 -12.97
N GLU A 177 1.73 -15.28 -12.49
CA GLU A 177 2.65 -14.16 -12.70
C GLU A 177 3.96 -14.33 -11.92
N LEU A 178 3.91 -15.01 -10.77
CA LEU A 178 5.07 -15.30 -9.94
C LEU A 178 5.85 -16.50 -10.52
N LEU A 179 5.15 -17.54 -10.99
CA LEU A 179 5.75 -18.70 -11.68
C LEU A 179 6.46 -18.30 -12.98
N ARG A 180 5.89 -17.34 -13.73
CA ARG A 180 6.53 -16.80 -14.94
C ARG A 180 7.88 -16.12 -14.64
N LEU A 181 8.00 -15.45 -13.49
CA LEU A 181 9.21 -14.73 -13.09
C LEU A 181 10.22 -15.61 -12.35
N GLU A 182 9.76 -16.71 -11.75
CA GLU A 182 10.60 -17.71 -11.08
C GLU A 182 10.14 -19.14 -11.48
N PRO A 183 10.52 -19.63 -12.68
CA PRO A 183 10.12 -20.95 -13.17
C PRO A 183 10.67 -22.11 -12.34
N SER A 184 11.68 -21.85 -11.49
CA SER A 184 12.24 -22.84 -10.57
C SER A 184 11.19 -23.37 -9.58
N LEU A 185 10.13 -22.60 -9.31
CA LEU A 185 9.01 -22.97 -8.45
C LEU A 185 8.09 -24.04 -9.05
N GLU A 186 8.09 -24.22 -10.36
CA GLU A 186 7.40 -25.34 -11.03
C GLU A 186 8.32 -26.56 -11.17
N THR A 187 9.62 -26.33 -11.32
CA THR A 187 10.61 -27.39 -11.56
C THR A 187 10.99 -28.13 -10.28
N TYR A 188 11.04 -27.42 -9.16
CA TYR A 188 11.41 -27.94 -7.84
C TYR A 188 10.27 -27.76 -6.84
N GLU A 189 10.41 -28.36 -5.66
CA GLU A 189 9.44 -28.17 -4.58
C GLU A 189 9.39 -26.68 -4.15
N SER A 190 8.22 -26.07 -4.30
CA SER A 190 7.99 -24.68 -3.95
C SER A 190 7.96 -24.49 -2.43
N PRO A 191 8.78 -23.59 -1.84
CA PRO A 191 8.77 -23.35 -0.40
C PRO A 191 7.42 -22.83 0.11
N PHE A 192 6.64 -22.17 -0.77
CA PHE A 192 5.27 -21.73 -0.44
C PHE A 192 4.30 -22.89 -0.24
N VAL A 193 4.51 -24.01 -0.94
CA VAL A 193 3.69 -25.23 -0.78
C VAL A 193 4.24 -26.07 0.37
N ALA A 194 5.56 -26.24 0.44
CA ALA A 194 6.22 -26.99 1.51
C ALA A 194 5.87 -26.44 2.91
N GLN A 195 5.82 -25.11 3.10
CA GLN A 195 5.40 -24.53 4.38
C GLN A 195 3.97 -24.90 4.78
N ASN A 196 3.05 -25.13 3.83
CA ASN A 196 1.68 -25.52 4.15
C ASN A 196 1.60 -26.96 4.65
N VAL A 197 2.39 -27.86 4.05
CA VAL A 197 2.52 -29.25 4.49
C VAL A 197 3.07 -29.28 5.92
N GLU A 198 4.19 -28.59 6.16
CA GLU A 198 4.82 -28.50 7.47
C GLU A 198 3.89 -27.86 8.51
N MET A 199 3.19 -26.78 8.15
CA MET A 199 2.27 -26.08 9.07
C MET A 199 1.11 -26.98 9.45
N THR A 200 0.61 -27.79 8.51
CA THR A 200 -0.47 -28.73 8.78
C THR A 200 -0.01 -29.83 9.73
N ALA A 201 1.21 -30.35 9.55
CA ALA A 201 1.80 -31.33 10.46
C ALA A 201 1.97 -30.73 11.87
N TYR A 202 2.54 -29.54 11.98
CA TYR A 202 2.69 -28.81 13.24
C TYR A 202 1.34 -28.62 13.97
N ILE A 203 0.32 -28.14 13.26
CA ILE A 203 -1.01 -27.90 13.85
C ILE A 203 -1.66 -29.21 14.33
N ASN A 204 -1.51 -30.30 13.59
CA ASN A 204 -2.12 -31.58 13.96
C ASN A 204 -1.42 -32.22 15.17
N ALA A 205 -0.13 -31.98 15.35
CA ALA A 205 0.63 -32.46 16.51
C ALA A 205 0.42 -31.60 17.78
N ALA A 206 0.05 -30.33 17.63
CA ALA A 206 -0.06 -29.37 18.74
C ALA A 206 -0.98 -29.80 19.91
N PRO A 207 -2.19 -30.38 19.69
CA PRO A 207 -3.05 -30.84 20.79
C PRO A 207 -2.41 -31.92 21.65
N GLU A 208 -1.76 -32.90 21.02
CA GLU A 208 -1.14 -34.05 21.72
C GLU A 208 0.15 -33.65 22.46
N ASN A 209 0.82 -32.61 21.97
CA ASN A 209 2.05 -32.09 22.54
C ASN A 209 1.85 -30.92 23.50
N TRP A 210 0.60 -30.52 23.73
CA TRP A 210 0.29 -29.42 24.65
C TRP A 210 0.79 -29.72 26.06
N GLY A 211 1.56 -28.77 26.63
CA GLY A 211 2.16 -28.89 27.95
C GLY A 211 3.33 -29.88 28.04
N LYS A 212 3.69 -30.60 26.97
CA LYS A 212 4.88 -31.47 26.95
C LYS A 212 6.11 -30.65 26.54
N PRO A 213 7.32 -31.01 27.01
CA PRO A 213 8.54 -30.41 26.50
C PRO A 213 8.60 -30.57 24.98
N LEU A 214 8.88 -29.48 24.27
CA LEU A 214 9.10 -29.49 22.82
C LEU A 214 10.22 -30.49 22.51
N SER A 215 9.88 -31.55 21.79
CA SER A 215 10.87 -32.47 21.20
C SER A 215 11.33 -31.91 19.85
N GLY A 216 12.54 -32.24 19.41
CA GLY A 216 13.13 -31.66 18.19
C GLY A 216 12.28 -31.78 16.92
N ASP A 217 11.46 -32.83 16.80
CA ASP A 217 10.55 -33.08 15.67
C ASP A 217 9.22 -32.29 15.73
N THR A 218 8.95 -31.53 16.79
CA THR A 218 7.70 -30.75 16.96
C THR A 218 7.95 -29.25 17.13
N ASP A 219 9.17 -28.80 16.89
CA ASP A 219 9.55 -27.39 16.98
C ASP A 219 9.18 -26.64 15.68
N ASP A 220 8.94 -25.33 15.75
CA ASP A 220 8.56 -24.48 14.61
C ASP A 220 9.76 -24.08 13.73
N ARG A 221 10.97 -24.57 14.04
CA ARG A 221 12.21 -24.21 13.32
C ARG A 221 12.14 -24.48 11.82
N GLN A 222 11.60 -25.63 11.43
CA GLN A 222 11.48 -25.99 10.02
C GLN A 222 10.54 -25.02 9.29
N LEU A 223 9.44 -24.59 9.93
CA LEU A 223 8.55 -23.54 9.40
C LEU A 223 9.30 -22.23 9.19
N ARG A 224 10.11 -21.80 10.16
CA ARG A 224 10.91 -20.56 10.05
C ARG A 224 11.93 -20.63 8.91
N VAL A 225 12.56 -21.78 8.70
CA VAL A 225 13.45 -21.98 7.55
C VAL A 225 12.68 -21.86 6.24
N LEU A 226 11.51 -22.50 6.14
CA LEU A 226 10.66 -22.42 4.94
C LEU A 226 10.14 -21.00 4.69
N PHE A 227 9.81 -20.23 5.73
CA PHE A 227 9.44 -18.83 5.61
C PHE A 227 10.61 -17.98 5.08
N GLY A 228 11.82 -18.16 5.60
CA GLY A 228 13.01 -17.50 5.05
C GLY A 228 13.30 -17.86 3.59
N GLN A 229 13.01 -19.10 3.18
CA GLN A 229 13.08 -19.50 1.77
C GLN A 229 12.01 -18.79 0.91
N CYS A 230 10.78 -18.66 1.42
CA CYS A 230 9.72 -17.89 0.76
C CYS A 230 10.15 -16.43 0.56
N GLU A 231 10.72 -15.78 1.58
CA GLU A 231 11.23 -14.40 1.48
C GLU A 231 12.36 -14.27 0.45
N THR A 232 13.27 -15.26 0.41
CA THR A 232 14.36 -15.30 -0.57
C THR A 232 13.81 -15.38 -2.00
N VAL A 233 12.81 -16.23 -2.25
CA VAL A 233 12.11 -16.30 -3.54
C VAL A 233 11.48 -14.95 -3.88
N MET A 234 10.76 -14.33 -2.94
CA MET A 234 10.11 -13.03 -3.16
C MET A 234 11.13 -11.93 -3.48
N ALA A 235 12.30 -11.92 -2.85
CA ALA A 235 13.37 -10.99 -3.14
C ALA A 235 13.91 -11.17 -4.57
N ARG A 236 14.09 -12.42 -5.03
CA ARG A 236 14.47 -12.72 -6.43
C ARG A 236 13.41 -12.26 -7.40
N VAL A 237 12.13 -12.57 -7.16
CA VAL A 237 11.01 -12.12 -7.99
C VAL A 237 10.97 -10.60 -8.08
N ARG A 238 11.16 -9.87 -6.96
CA ARG A 238 11.23 -8.39 -6.97
C ARG A 238 12.37 -7.88 -7.85
N LYS A 239 13.54 -8.51 -7.80
CA LYS A 239 14.71 -8.15 -8.62
C LYS A 239 14.47 -8.41 -10.11
N THR A 240 13.93 -9.57 -10.46
CA THR A 240 13.59 -9.90 -11.85
C THR A 240 12.52 -8.96 -12.39
N ALA A 241 11.48 -8.70 -11.60
CA ALA A 241 10.40 -7.81 -11.98
C ALA A 241 10.88 -6.35 -12.15
N ALA A 242 11.87 -5.90 -11.36
CA ALA A 242 12.48 -4.58 -11.55
C ALA A 242 13.17 -4.44 -12.92
N ARG A 243 13.72 -5.54 -13.48
CA ARG A 243 14.38 -5.54 -14.79
C ARG A 243 13.39 -5.74 -15.95
N ASP A 244 12.50 -6.72 -15.83
CA ASP A 244 11.67 -7.22 -16.94
C ASP A 244 10.26 -6.56 -16.98
N GLY A 245 9.99 -5.66 -16.02
CA GLY A 245 8.73 -4.97 -15.86
C GLY A 245 7.85 -5.59 -14.77
N THR A 246 7.04 -4.75 -14.13
CA THR A 246 6.19 -5.11 -12.98
C THR A 246 4.75 -4.71 -13.21
N SER A 247 3.82 -5.52 -12.72
CA SER A 247 2.41 -5.13 -12.63
C SER A 247 2.06 -4.69 -11.21
N ILE A 248 1.02 -3.86 -11.08
CA ILE A 248 0.43 -3.49 -9.79
C ILE A 248 -0.04 -4.74 -9.05
N ARG A 249 -0.60 -5.72 -9.78
CA ARG A 249 -1.08 -7.00 -9.21
C ARG A 249 0.06 -7.80 -8.59
N LEU A 250 1.20 -7.92 -9.26
CA LEU A 250 2.37 -8.60 -8.72
C LEU A 250 2.89 -7.91 -7.46
N THR A 251 3.03 -6.58 -7.49
CA THR A 251 3.46 -5.81 -6.32
C THR A 251 2.50 -6.01 -5.14
N TYR A 252 1.20 -5.97 -5.39
CA TYR A 252 0.17 -6.23 -4.40
C TYR A 252 0.25 -7.66 -3.83
N ASN A 253 0.42 -8.67 -4.69
CA ASN A 253 0.55 -10.07 -4.29
C ASN A 253 1.80 -10.30 -3.43
N LEU A 254 2.94 -9.71 -3.80
CA LEU A 254 4.18 -9.80 -3.02
C LEU A 254 4.07 -9.10 -1.68
N GLN A 255 3.38 -7.97 -1.60
CA GLN A 255 3.13 -7.31 -0.31
C GLN A 255 2.21 -8.16 0.57
N ARG A 256 1.14 -8.73 -0.01
CA ARG A 256 0.24 -9.64 0.68
C ARG A 256 0.99 -10.86 1.23
N LEU A 257 1.85 -11.50 0.43
CA LEU A 257 2.69 -12.61 0.88
C LEU A 257 3.55 -12.25 2.09
N CYS A 258 4.22 -11.08 2.08
CA CYS A 258 4.99 -10.62 3.24
C CYS A 258 4.11 -10.48 4.49
N GLN A 259 2.90 -9.93 4.36
CA GLN A 259 1.98 -9.76 5.48
C GLN A 259 1.51 -11.11 6.05
N LEU A 260 1.23 -12.08 5.18
CA LEU A 260 0.82 -13.42 5.58
C LEU A 260 1.94 -14.17 6.30
N LEU A 261 3.18 -14.11 5.77
CA LEU A 261 4.37 -14.72 6.39
C LEU A 261 4.64 -14.10 7.77
N ARG A 262 4.75 -12.77 7.85
CA ARG A 262 4.98 -12.06 9.11
C ARG A 262 3.89 -12.34 10.14
N ARG A 263 2.62 -12.38 9.74
CA ARG A 263 1.52 -12.73 10.65
C ARG A 263 1.69 -14.16 11.17
N SER A 264 2.08 -15.10 10.32
CA SER A 264 2.29 -16.49 10.71
C SER A 264 3.42 -16.62 11.73
N GLU A 265 4.54 -15.93 11.51
CA GLU A 265 5.66 -15.86 12.47
C GLU A 265 5.22 -15.28 13.83
N GLN A 266 4.49 -14.16 13.81
CA GLN A 266 4.02 -13.53 15.05
C GLN A 266 3.09 -14.44 15.86
N LEU A 267 2.25 -15.24 15.19
CA LEU A 267 1.39 -16.22 15.86
C LEU A 267 2.20 -17.41 16.40
N LEU A 268 3.21 -17.88 15.65
CA LEU A 268 4.14 -18.91 16.12
C LEU A 268 4.95 -18.43 17.33
N ASP A 269 5.40 -17.17 17.37
CA ASP A 269 6.09 -16.59 18.52
C ASP A 269 5.22 -16.64 19.79
N ILE A 270 3.92 -16.36 19.66
CA ILE A 270 2.96 -16.48 20.77
C ILE A 270 2.84 -17.95 21.21
N LEU A 271 2.68 -18.88 20.27
CA LEU A 271 2.56 -20.31 20.57
C LEU A 271 3.82 -20.87 21.24
N ALA A 272 5.00 -20.50 20.75
CA ALA A 272 6.29 -20.88 21.30
C ALA A 272 6.44 -20.37 22.75
N GLY A 273 6.04 -19.12 23.02
CA GLY A 273 6.02 -18.57 24.37
C GLY A 273 5.06 -19.31 25.31
N LEU A 274 3.87 -19.67 24.83
CA LEU A 274 2.86 -20.40 25.62
C LEU A 274 3.23 -21.87 25.86
N GLN A 275 3.97 -22.51 24.95
CA GLN A 275 4.41 -23.90 25.08
C GLN A 275 5.71 -24.03 25.88
N GLY A 276 6.65 -23.10 25.69
CA GLY A 276 7.97 -23.13 26.32
C GLY A 276 7.94 -22.72 27.80
N ASP A 277 6.96 -21.92 28.21
CA ASP A 277 6.79 -21.43 29.58
C ASP A 277 5.36 -21.65 30.05
N ARG A 278 5.19 -22.55 31.03
CA ARG A 278 3.89 -22.88 31.62
C ARG A 278 3.24 -21.71 32.36
N SER A 279 4.02 -20.69 32.76
CA SER A 279 3.47 -19.46 33.34
C SER A 279 2.89 -18.51 32.28
N GLY A 280 3.23 -18.73 31.00
CA GLY A 280 2.79 -17.91 29.87
C GLY A 280 3.48 -16.56 29.75
N VAL A 281 4.39 -16.21 30.68
CA VAL A 281 5.08 -14.91 30.71
C VAL A 281 5.95 -14.71 29.48
N ALA A 282 6.59 -15.78 28.98
CA ALA A 282 7.36 -15.71 27.73
C ALA A 282 6.52 -15.30 26.50
N ALA A 283 5.20 -15.51 26.53
CA ALA A 283 4.29 -15.10 25.45
C ALA A 283 3.89 -13.61 25.52
N TYR A 284 4.19 -12.92 26.62
CA TYR A 284 3.74 -11.54 26.81
C TYR A 284 4.29 -10.57 25.76
N PRO A 285 5.61 -10.51 25.48
CA PRO A 285 6.14 -9.62 24.45
C PRO A 285 5.52 -9.85 23.05
N PRO A 286 5.43 -11.09 22.51
CA PRO A 286 4.82 -11.29 21.20
C PRO A 286 3.31 -10.99 21.19
N ILE A 287 2.58 -11.24 22.29
CA ILE A 287 1.16 -10.84 22.43
C ILE A 287 1.02 -9.32 22.35
N VAL A 288 1.83 -8.56 23.11
CA VAL A 288 1.78 -7.09 23.12
C VAL A 288 2.07 -6.53 21.74
N LYS A 289 3.17 -6.96 21.13
CA LYS A 289 3.59 -6.52 19.79
C LYS A 289 2.51 -6.78 18.74
N LEU A 290 1.91 -7.97 18.75
CA LEU A 290 0.84 -8.31 17.82
C LEU A 290 -0.44 -7.51 18.07
N SER A 291 -0.81 -7.33 19.34
CA SER A 291 -2.01 -6.61 19.75
C SER A 291 -1.94 -5.14 19.36
N MET A 292 -0.80 -4.47 19.62
CA MET A 292 -0.57 -3.09 19.19
C MET A 292 -0.68 -2.95 17.66
N GLN A 293 -0.07 -3.86 16.91
CA GLN A 293 -0.15 -3.85 15.45
C GLN A 293 -1.61 -4.03 14.97
N LEU A 294 -2.34 -4.98 15.55
CA LEU A 294 -3.76 -5.23 15.24
C LEU A 294 -4.64 -4.02 15.54
N ILE A 295 -4.46 -3.39 16.69
CA ILE A 295 -5.21 -2.17 17.08
C ILE A 295 -4.96 -1.07 16.06
N CYS A 296 -3.70 -0.82 15.70
CA CYS A 296 -3.35 0.21 14.73
C CYS A 296 -3.93 -0.09 13.34
N ASP A 297 -3.87 -1.34 12.89
CA ASP A 297 -4.41 -1.74 11.60
C ASP A 297 -5.95 -1.66 11.57
N GLU A 298 -6.62 -1.95 12.67
CA GLU A 298 -8.07 -1.81 12.81
C GLU A 298 -8.50 -0.34 12.84
N CYS A 299 -7.76 0.53 13.55
CA CYS A 299 -8.00 1.98 13.57
C CYS A 299 -7.86 2.62 12.17
N LEU A 300 -6.96 2.06 11.34
CA LEU A 300 -6.62 2.58 10.02
C LEU A 300 -7.28 1.82 8.86
N ARG A 301 -8.22 0.92 9.14
CA ARG A 301 -8.83 0.02 8.14
C ARG A 301 -9.55 0.75 6.98
N ASP A 302 -10.12 1.92 7.23
CA ASP A 302 -10.88 2.69 6.23
C ASP A 302 -10.04 3.84 5.62
N ASN A 303 -8.74 3.90 5.97
CA ASN A 303 -7.83 4.94 5.51
C ASN A 303 -7.32 4.63 4.08
N VAL A 304 -7.97 5.23 3.10
CA VAL A 304 -7.62 5.10 1.67
C VAL A 304 -6.24 5.68 1.39
N ARG A 305 -5.85 6.81 2.02
CA ARG A 305 -4.55 7.46 1.80
C ARG A 305 -3.39 6.55 2.22
N ARG A 306 -3.52 5.83 3.34
CA ARG A 306 -2.54 4.84 3.79
C ARG A 306 -2.42 3.70 2.79
N HIS A 307 -3.55 3.12 2.37
CA HIS A 307 -3.58 2.04 1.38
C HIS A 307 -2.94 2.48 0.05
N TRP A 308 -3.19 3.72 -0.37
CA TRP A 308 -2.56 4.30 -1.55
C TRP A 308 -1.06 4.47 -1.34
N ARG A 309 -0.60 5.17 -0.29
CA ARG A 309 0.83 5.39 -0.02
C ARG A 309 1.64 4.09 0.08
N GLN A 310 1.13 3.07 0.79
CA GLN A 310 1.81 1.79 0.97
C GLN A 310 2.00 1.02 -0.35
N ASN A 311 1.12 1.21 -1.33
CA ASN A 311 1.23 0.59 -2.65
C ASN A 311 1.90 1.51 -3.69
N THR A 312 1.82 2.83 -3.50
CA THR A 312 2.35 3.85 -4.42
C THR A 312 3.86 4.04 -4.25
N GLU A 313 4.46 3.79 -3.08
CA GLU A 313 5.92 3.97 -2.88
C GLU A 313 6.75 3.10 -3.86
N LEU A 314 6.24 1.91 -4.22
CA LEU A 314 6.81 1.02 -5.25
C LEU A 314 6.45 1.43 -6.69
N ILE A 315 5.38 2.21 -6.88
CA ILE A 315 4.96 2.75 -8.18
C ILE A 315 5.71 4.06 -8.49
N ALA A 316 5.93 4.91 -7.48
CA ALA A 316 6.55 6.22 -7.58
C ALA A 316 8.04 6.11 -7.93
N LEU A 317 8.78 5.18 -7.30
CA LEU A 317 10.16 4.88 -7.70
C LEU A 317 10.24 4.52 -9.19
N ARG A 318 9.21 3.82 -9.71
CA ARG A 318 9.16 3.31 -11.08
C ARG A 318 8.67 4.32 -12.13
N VAL A 319 7.84 5.30 -11.77
CA VAL A 319 7.52 6.39 -12.72
C VAL A 319 8.79 7.19 -13.00
N THR A 320 9.64 7.38 -11.99
CA THR A 320 10.93 8.08 -12.14
C THR A 320 11.95 7.21 -12.87
N ASP A 321 12.10 5.92 -12.52
CA ASP A 321 13.07 5.00 -13.17
C ASP A 321 12.70 4.60 -14.60
N ASN A 322 11.41 4.46 -14.91
CA ASN A 322 10.96 4.12 -16.27
C ASN A 322 10.87 5.37 -17.17
N ALA A 323 10.78 6.57 -16.57
CA ALA A 323 10.98 7.83 -17.27
C ALA A 323 12.47 8.10 -17.53
N SER A 324 13.37 7.75 -16.62
CA SER A 324 14.82 7.93 -16.80
C SER A 324 15.38 7.02 -17.90
N HIS A 325 15.00 5.73 -17.96
CA HIS A 325 15.39 4.83 -19.04
C HIS A 325 14.87 5.20 -20.44
N ARG A 326 13.86 6.08 -20.55
CA ARG A 326 13.40 6.64 -21.84
C ARG A 326 13.88 8.07 -22.11
N GLY A 327 14.60 8.68 -21.17
CA GLY A 327 15.12 10.04 -21.27
C GLY A 327 16.34 10.17 -22.19
N ASP A 328 17.13 9.09 -22.33
CA ASP A 328 18.36 9.09 -23.13
C ASP A 328 18.13 9.41 -24.60
N HIS A 329 16.98 9.00 -25.16
CA HIS A 329 16.62 9.31 -26.56
C HIS A 329 16.22 10.77 -26.79
N TYR A 330 16.07 11.58 -25.74
CA TYR A 330 15.73 13.00 -25.84
C TYR A 330 16.91 13.95 -25.65
N ILE A 331 18.08 13.42 -25.29
CA ILE A 331 19.31 14.18 -25.11
C ILE A 331 20.20 13.86 -26.31
N THR A 332 20.35 14.82 -27.22
CA THR A 332 21.18 14.63 -28.41
C THR A 332 22.64 14.91 -28.07
N ASP A 333 23.51 13.94 -28.28
CA ASP A 333 24.95 14.00 -28.05
C ASP A 333 25.73 14.29 -29.33
N THR A 334 25.19 13.87 -30.49
CA THR A 334 25.82 14.04 -31.81
C THR A 334 25.02 14.94 -32.77
N PRO A 335 25.66 15.53 -33.80
CA PRO A 335 24.96 16.30 -34.84
C PRO A 335 23.90 15.50 -35.60
N ASP A 336 24.09 14.19 -35.75
CA ASP A 336 23.14 13.30 -36.42
C ASP A 336 21.89 13.06 -35.56
N GLU A 337 22.07 12.93 -34.24
CA GLU A 337 20.96 12.86 -33.28
C GLU A 337 20.17 14.17 -33.23
N TYR A 338 20.84 15.31 -33.37
CA TYR A 338 20.18 16.63 -33.47
C TYR A 338 19.22 16.69 -34.67
N TRP A 339 19.64 16.18 -35.83
CA TRP A 339 18.78 16.10 -37.02
C TRP A 339 17.69 15.04 -36.89
N SER A 340 17.97 13.92 -36.24
CA SER A 340 16.96 12.89 -35.93
C SER A 340 15.86 13.46 -35.03
N MET A 341 16.23 14.20 -33.98
CA MET A 341 15.33 14.92 -33.09
C MET A 341 14.48 15.93 -33.85
N ALA A 342 15.09 16.72 -34.75
CA ALA A 342 14.37 17.67 -35.59
C ALA A 342 13.31 16.96 -36.45
N ARG A 343 13.64 15.86 -37.13
CA ARG A 343 12.69 15.08 -37.95
C ARG A 343 11.56 14.50 -37.11
N SER A 344 11.87 13.93 -35.95
CA SER A 344 10.86 13.40 -35.02
C SER A 344 9.93 14.53 -34.52
N ALA A 345 10.47 15.71 -34.22
CA ALA A 345 9.67 16.88 -33.85
C ALA A 345 8.81 17.40 -35.01
N MET A 346 9.27 17.34 -36.26
CA MET A 346 8.47 17.67 -37.44
C MET A 346 7.26 16.73 -37.61
N ILE A 347 7.41 15.44 -37.30
CA ILE A 347 6.29 14.47 -37.27
C ILE A 347 5.28 14.88 -36.20
N GLY A 348 5.74 15.22 -34.99
CA GLY A 348 4.89 15.73 -33.92
C GLY A 348 4.14 17.00 -34.32
N GLY A 349 4.83 17.96 -34.95
CA GLY A 349 4.25 19.20 -35.46
C GLY A 349 3.17 18.98 -36.50
N SER A 350 3.38 18.01 -37.40
CA SER A 350 2.38 17.62 -38.41
C SER A 350 1.07 17.16 -37.77
N VAL A 351 1.15 16.24 -36.80
CA VAL A 351 -0.06 15.73 -36.12
C VAL A 351 -0.75 16.82 -35.32
N ILE A 352 0.02 17.69 -34.64
CA ILE A 352 -0.53 18.81 -33.88
C ILE A 352 -1.31 19.77 -34.78
N ALA A 353 -0.85 20.04 -36.01
CA ALA A 353 -1.60 20.85 -36.97
C ALA A 353 -2.96 20.21 -37.31
N PHE A 354 -2.99 18.90 -37.58
CA PHE A 354 -4.25 18.19 -37.84
C PHE A 354 -5.19 18.22 -36.62
N MET A 355 -4.66 18.01 -35.42
CA MET A 355 -5.44 18.09 -34.18
C MET A 355 -6.06 19.48 -33.98
N ALA A 356 -5.31 20.54 -34.30
CA ALA A 356 -5.78 21.92 -34.22
C ALA A 356 -6.89 22.18 -35.25
N CYS A 357 -6.72 21.74 -36.50
CA CYS A 357 -7.76 21.84 -37.52
C CYS A 357 -9.02 21.06 -37.13
N LEU A 358 -8.88 19.81 -36.65
CA LEU A 358 -10.01 18.99 -36.20
C LEU A 358 -10.74 19.62 -35.02
N LYS A 359 -10.02 20.26 -34.09
CA LYS A 359 -10.62 21.01 -32.99
C LYS A 359 -11.52 22.14 -33.50
N LEU A 360 -11.08 22.89 -34.50
CA LEU A 360 -11.88 23.97 -35.09
C LEU A 360 -13.14 23.43 -35.77
N VAL A 361 -13.04 22.31 -36.49
CA VAL A 361 -14.20 21.62 -37.07
C VAL A 361 -15.18 21.19 -35.98
N LEU A 362 -14.70 20.61 -34.87
CA LEU A 362 -15.54 20.19 -33.75
C LEU A 362 -16.26 21.38 -33.09
N ILE A 363 -15.58 22.52 -32.93
CA ILE A 363 -16.20 23.75 -32.41
C ILE A 363 -17.35 24.20 -33.31
N GLY A 364 -17.13 24.21 -34.64
CA GLY A 364 -18.16 24.61 -35.61
C GLY A 364 -19.41 23.72 -35.65
N THR A 365 -19.37 22.52 -35.08
CA THR A 365 -20.54 21.60 -35.04
C THR A 365 -21.55 21.91 -33.92
N ASN A 366 -21.27 22.86 -33.03
CA ASN A 366 -22.18 23.27 -31.93
C ASN A 366 -22.79 22.09 -31.14
N LEU A 367 -21.96 21.10 -30.80
CA LEU A 367 -22.38 19.91 -30.07
C LEU A 367 -22.77 20.23 -28.61
N PRO A 368 -23.65 19.41 -27.98
CA PRO A 368 -23.94 19.52 -26.56
C PRO A 368 -22.67 19.52 -25.70
N PRO A 369 -22.60 20.28 -24.59
CA PRO A 369 -21.37 20.50 -23.82
C PRO A 369 -20.63 19.22 -23.40
N LEU A 370 -21.37 18.19 -22.99
CA LEU A 370 -20.79 16.90 -22.59
C LEU A 370 -20.17 16.15 -23.78
N THR A 371 -20.89 16.07 -24.90
CA THR A 371 -20.41 15.39 -26.12
C THR A 371 -19.21 16.13 -26.71
N GLY A 372 -19.26 17.47 -26.73
CA GLY A 372 -18.13 18.31 -27.14
C GLY A 372 -16.90 18.06 -26.27
N ALA A 373 -17.05 18.08 -24.94
CA ALA A 373 -15.96 17.79 -24.00
C ALA A 373 -15.33 16.40 -24.24
N ILE A 374 -16.15 15.36 -24.43
CA ILE A 374 -15.67 14.00 -24.73
C ILE A 374 -14.86 13.98 -26.03
N LEU A 375 -15.35 14.60 -27.10
CA LEU A 375 -14.66 14.61 -28.40
C LEU A 375 -13.38 15.45 -28.37
N PHE A 376 -13.33 16.55 -27.61
CA PHE A 376 -12.09 17.28 -27.39
C PHE A 376 -11.08 16.41 -26.64
N CYS A 377 -11.48 15.74 -25.56
CA CYS A 377 -10.62 14.82 -24.83
C CYS A 377 -10.11 13.69 -25.75
N LEU A 378 -10.97 13.14 -26.61
CA LEU A 378 -10.60 12.08 -27.55
C LEU A 378 -9.64 12.58 -28.63
N ASN A 379 -9.86 13.77 -29.19
CA ASN A 379 -8.95 14.39 -30.16
C ASN A 379 -7.53 14.55 -29.57
N TYR A 380 -7.43 15.09 -28.36
CA TYR A 380 -6.15 15.25 -27.68
C TYR A 380 -5.52 13.90 -27.32
N GLY A 381 -6.29 12.98 -26.72
CA GLY A 381 -5.81 11.66 -26.32
C GLY A 381 -5.29 10.82 -27.49
N LEU A 382 -6.11 10.65 -28.54
CA LEU A 382 -5.74 9.90 -29.73
C LEU A 382 -4.59 10.57 -30.48
N GLY A 383 -4.59 11.89 -30.59
CA GLY A 383 -3.52 12.64 -31.23
C GLY A 383 -2.16 12.42 -30.56
N PHE A 384 -2.10 12.46 -29.23
CA PHE A 384 -0.86 12.16 -28.51
C PHE A 384 -0.45 10.69 -28.56
N CYS A 385 -1.41 9.75 -28.57
CA CYS A 385 -1.13 8.34 -28.84
C CYS A 385 -0.52 8.15 -30.23
N LEU A 386 -1.07 8.80 -31.26
CA LEU A 386 -0.60 8.70 -32.63
C LEU A 386 0.82 9.25 -32.77
N ILE A 387 1.11 10.41 -32.16
CA ILE A 387 2.47 10.97 -32.12
C ILE A 387 3.43 9.96 -31.48
N HIS A 388 3.02 9.31 -30.39
CA HIS A 388 3.85 8.31 -29.71
C HIS A 388 4.13 7.08 -30.59
N VAL A 389 3.10 6.53 -31.25
CA VAL A 389 3.23 5.35 -32.14
C VAL A 389 4.11 5.66 -33.35
N MET A 390 4.04 6.88 -33.89
CA MET A 390 4.89 7.33 -35.00
C MET A 390 6.31 7.74 -34.57
N HIS A 391 6.67 7.54 -33.30
CA HIS A 391 7.96 7.97 -32.73
C HIS A 391 8.21 9.48 -32.91
N GLY A 392 7.14 10.26 -32.92
CA GLY A 392 7.20 11.72 -33.00
C GLY A 392 7.50 12.36 -31.65
N THR A 393 8.14 13.51 -31.69
CA THR A 393 8.56 14.27 -30.49
C THR A 393 7.67 15.49 -30.29
N VAL A 394 7.24 15.73 -29.06
CA VAL A 394 6.53 16.95 -28.67
C VAL A 394 7.33 17.65 -27.59
N SER A 395 7.64 18.92 -27.81
CA SER A 395 8.41 19.74 -26.88
C SER A 395 7.83 19.75 -25.47
N THR A 396 6.50 19.75 -25.30
CA THR A 396 5.85 19.81 -23.98
C THR A 396 6.06 18.57 -23.10
N LYS A 397 6.49 17.44 -23.67
CA LYS A 397 6.85 16.25 -22.87
C LYS A 397 8.29 16.30 -22.36
N GLN A 398 9.16 17.10 -22.98
CA GLN A 398 10.59 17.11 -22.67
C GLN A 398 10.92 17.74 -21.31
N PRO A 399 10.37 18.91 -20.89
CA PRO A 399 10.72 19.53 -19.60
C PRO A 399 10.52 18.61 -18.39
N ALA A 400 9.43 17.82 -18.36
CA ALA A 400 9.15 16.89 -17.27
C ALA A 400 10.15 15.70 -17.25
N MET A 401 10.49 15.18 -18.42
CA MET A 401 11.43 14.06 -18.56
C MET A 401 12.87 14.50 -18.25
N THR A 402 13.25 15.71 -18.67
CA THR A 402 14.58 16.25 -18.37
C THR A 402 14.74 16.59 -16.89
N ALA A 403 13.71 17.10 -16.23
CA ALA A 403 13.75 17.32 -14.77
C ALA A 403 14.04 16.03 -14.01
N ASN A 404 13.44 14.91 -14.43
CA ASN A 404 13.72 13.59 -13.85
C ASN A 404 15.15 13.11 -14.12
N ALA A 405 15.66 13.28 -15.35
CA ALA A 405 17.04 12.92 -15.69
C ALA A 405 18.07 13.75 -14.90
N ILE A 406 17.82 15.06 -14.76
CA ILE A 406 18.65 15.95 -13.93
C ILE A 406 18.58 15.50 -12.47
N ALA A 407 17.40 15.22 -11.92
CA ALA A 407 17.24 14.76 -10.55
C ALA A 407 17.98 13.43 -10.28
N ALA A 408 17.85 12.46 -11.17
CA ALA A 408 18.57 11.18 -11.09
C ALA A 408 20.09 11.37 -11.12
N SER A 409 20.59 12.23 -12.01
CA SER A 409 22.03 12.54 -12.10
C SER A 409 22.56 13.27 -10.86
N ILE A 410 21.74 14.08 -10.19
CA ILE A 410 22.09 14.76 -8.93
C ILE A 410 22.22 13.74 -7.79
N GLU A 411 21.28 12.79 -7.72
CA GLU A 411 21.22 11.76 -6.68
C GLU A 411 22.41 10.79 -6.77
N GLU A 412 22.80 10.41 -7.99
CA GLU A 412 23.92 9.50 -8.25
C GLU A 412 25.31 10.15 -7.97
N ALA A 413 25.38 11.48 -8.02
CA ALA A 413 26.66 12.19 -8.05
C ALA A 413 27.25 12.52 -6.66
N GLY A 414 26.51 12.44 -5.55
CA GLY A 414 27.09 12.41 -4.19
C GLY A 414 28.05 13.56 -3.80
N GLY A 415 27.89 14.78 -4.35
CA GLY A 415 28.48 16.01 -3.78
C GLY A 415 29.96 16.37 -4.09
N ARG A 416 30.56 15.98 -5.22
CA ARG A 416 31.93 16.39 -5.62
C ARG A 416 31.95 17.47 -6.74
N LEU A 417 33.00 18.30 -6.78
CA LEU A 417 33.19 19.38 -7.79
C LEU A 417 33.18 18.91 -9.25
N ARG A 418 33.58 17.66 -9.54
CA ARG A 418 33.50 17.06 -10.90
C ARG A 418 32.06 16.94 -11.42
N ASN A 419 31.08 17.10 -10.54
CA ASN A 419 29.65 17.01 -10.86
C ASN A 419 29.08 18.32 -11.43
N VAL A 420 29.74 19.46 -11.21
CA VAL A 420 29.25 20.77 -11.70
C VAL A 420 29.46 20.88 -13.21
N GLU A 421 30.58 20.40 -13.74
CA GLU A 421 30.85 20.35 -15.18
C GLU A 421 29.89 19.38 -15.89
N ALA A 422 29.67 18.20 -15.33
CA ALA A 422 28.70 17.24 -15.84
C ALA A 422 27.26 17.80 -15.82
N MET A 423 26.88 18.54 -14.77
CA MET A 423 25.58 19.22 -14.69
C MET A 423 25.44 20.31 -15.77
N SER A 424 26.49 21.11 -15.96
CA SER A 424 26.50 22.18 -16.96
C SER A 424 26.35 21.62 -18.38
N ASP A 425 27.05 20.53 -18.68
CA ASP A 425 26.94 19.85 -19.98
C ASP A 425 25.55 19.23 -20.18
N LEU A 426 24.98 18.59 -19.15
CA LEU A 426 23.61 18.07 -19.18
C LEU A 426 22.57 19.17 -19.43
N VAL A 427 22.70 20.32 -18.75
CA VAL A 427 21.82 21.49 -18.95
C VAL A 427 21.97 22.06 -20.36
N ALA A 428 23.21 22.19 -20.87
CA ALA A 428 23.45 22.70 -22.22
C ALA A 428 22.87 21.78 -23.30
N ARG A 429 23.07 20.46 -23.17
CA ARG A 429 22.49 19.45 -24.08
C ARG A 429 20.98 19.43 -24.03
N THR A 430 20.41 19.60 -22.84
CA THR A 430 18.96 19.74 -22.63
C THR A 430 18.40 20.95 -23.37
N CYS A 431 18.97 22.14 -23.13
CA CYS A 431 18.53 23.38 -23.77
C CYS A 431 18.59 23.25 -25.29
N ARG A 432 19.69 22.68 -25.83
CA ARG A 432 19.85 22.42 -27.25
C ARG A 432 18.74 21.52 -27.81
N SER A 433 18.46 20.41 -27.14
CA SER A 433 17.44 19.44 -27.57
C SER A 433 16.01 20.00 -27.49
N GLN A 434 15.72 20.82 -26.47
CA GLN A 434 14.44 21.49 -26.31
C GLN A 434 14.20 22.55 -27.40
N ILE A 435 15.22 23.36 -27.72
CA ILE A 435 15.12 24.36 -28.80
C ILE A 435 14.80 23.68 -30.13
N VAL A 436 15.49 22.57 -30.46
CA VAL A 436 15.24 21.81 -31.69
C VAL A 436 13.83 21.26 -31.76
N ALA A 437 13.34 20.69 -30.66
CA ALA A 437 12.01 20.12 -30.64
C ALA A 437 10.93 21.20 -30.80
N ILE A 438 11.10 22.35 -30.15
CA ILE A 438 10.20 23.51 -30.31
C ILE A 438 10.19 23.95 -31.77
N LEU A 439 11.39 24.20 -32.34
CA LEU A 439 11.51 24.64 -33.72
C LEU A 439 10.93 23.60 -34.69
N GLY A 440 11.24 22.32 -34.52
CA GLY A 440 10.72 21.24 -35.37
C GLY A 440 9.19 21.11 -35.30
N ASN A 441 8.59 21.24 -34.12
CA ASN A 441 7.13 21.28 -33.97
C ASN A 441 6.54 22.52 -34.67
N VAL A 442 7.05 23.71 -34.35
CA VAL A 442 6.48 24.99 -34.81
C VAL A 442 6.66 25.22 -36.32
N CYS A 443 7.85 24.92 -36.85
CA CYS A 443 8.19 25.11 -38.27
C CYS A 443 7.34 24.24 -39.20
N VAL A 444 6.73 23.16 -38.70
CA VAL A 444 5.81 22.32 -39.49
C VAL A 444 4.36 22.62 -39.15
N ALA A 445 4.04 22.78 -37.87
CA ALA A 445 2.66 22.96 -37.44
C ALA A 445 2.04 24.23 -38.03
N ILE A 446 2.75 25.36 -38.00
CA ILE A 446 2.24 26.64 -38.50
C ILE A 446 2.02 26.59 -40.02
N PRO A 447 3.02 26.25 -40.86
CA PRO A 447 2.81 26.25 -42.31
C PRO A 447 1.80 25.19 -42.75
N LEU A 448 1.77 24.03 -42.11
CA LEU A 448 0.81 22.97 -42.46
C LEU A 448 -0.62 23.38 -42.12
N ALA A 449 -0.85 23.96 -40.94
CA ALA A 449 -2.16 24.47 -40.57
C ALA A 449 -2.62 25.59 -41.52
N ALA A 450 -1.71 26.49 -41.89
CA ALA A 450 -1.98 27.54 -42.88
C ALA A 450 -2.32 26.93 -44.26
N ALA A 451 -1.55 25.96 -44.73
CA ALA A 451 -1.79 25.27 -46.00
C ALA A 451 -3.15 24.57 -46.01
N ILE A 452 -3.52 23.88 -44.93
CA ILE A 452 -4.84 23.25 -44.77
C ILE A 452 -5.95 24.31 -44.80
N ALA A 453 -5.78 25.41 -44.07
CA ALA A 453 -6.76 26.49 -44.03
C ALA A 453 -6.95 27.15 -45.42
N PHE A 454 -5.86 27.43 -46.14
CA PHE A 454 -5.92 27.97 -47.50
C PHE A 454 -6.54 26.99 -48.49
N ALA A 455 -6.21 25.71 -48.42
CA ALA A 455 -6.79 24.68 -49.28
C ALA A 455 -8.31 24.57 -49.07
N ILE A 456 -8.78 24.56 -47.82
CA ILE A 456 -10.21 24.50 -47.51
C ILE A 456 -10.91 25.78 -47.97
N THR A 457 -10.28 26.94 -47.79
CA THR A 457 -10.84 28.23 -48.26
C THR A 457 -10.95 28.27 -49.79
N GLY A 458 -9.93 27.78 -50.49
CA GLY A 458 -9.92 27.72 -51.95
C GLY A 458 -10.97 26.75 -52.53
N ILE A 459 -11.24 25.63 -51.85
CA ILE A 459 -12.23 24.63 -52.31
C ILE A 459 -13.66 25.03 -51.95
N SER A 460 -13.88 25.53 -50.73
CA SER A 460 -15.23 25.79 -50.21
C SER A 460 -15.73 27.23 -50.45
N GLY A 461 -14.83 28.16 -50.78
CA GLY A 461 -15.13 29.58 -50.89
C GLY A 461 -15.43 30.28 -49.56
N LYS A 462 -15.33 29.57 -48.42
CA LYS A 462 -15.53 30.11 -47.08
C LYS A 462 -14.22 30.01 -46.29
N PRO A 463 -13.86 31.04 -45.50
CA PRO A 463 -12.65 30.97 -44.69
C PRO A 463 -12.80 29.85 -43.64
N PHE A 464 -11.70 29.13 -43.38
CA PHE A 464 -11.67 28.00 -42.45
C PHE A 464 -12.07 28.37 -41.01
N ALA A 465 -11.78 29.60 -40.60
CA ALA A 465 -12.32 30.25 -39.41
C ALA A 465 -12.91 31.59 -39.85
N SER A 466 -14.07 31.96 -39.30
CA SER A 466 -14.68 33.26 -39.58
C SER A 466 -13.78 34.41 -39.09
N PRO A 467 -13.94 35.64 -39.61
CA PRO A 467 -13.18 36.79 -39.14
C PRO A 467 -13.34 37.02 -37.63
N GLU A 468 -14.53 36.79 -37.08
CA GLU A 468 -14.83 36.91 -35.65
C GLU A 468 -14.13 35.83 -34.82
N GLU A 469 -14.17 34.57 -35.25
CA GLU A 469 -13.46 33.46 -34.58
C GLU A 469 -11.95 33.64 -34.64
N SER A 470 -11.42 34.12 -35.77
CA SER A 470 -10.00 34.38 -35.94
C SER A 470 -9.53 35.49 -35.01
N LEU A 471 -10.33 36.55 -34.87
CA LEU A 471 -10.05 37.66 -33.95
C LEU A 471 -10.16 37.20 -32.49
N TYR A 472 -11.16 36.39 -32.16
CA TYR A 472 -11.30 35.77 -30.83
C TYR A 472 -10.08 34.92 -30.49
N LEU A 473 -9.63 34.04 -31.39
CA LEU A 473 -8.45 33.20 -31.19
C LEU A 473 -7.16 34.02 -31.07
N LEU A 474 -7.03 35.13 -31.79
CA LEU A 474 -5.90 36.05 -31.66
C LEU A 474 -5.88 36.74 -30.29
N VAL A 475 -7.03 37.21 -29.82
CA VAL A 475 -7.16 37.90 -28.52
C VAL A 475 -6.98 36.91 -27.36
N SER A 476 -7.60 35.72 -27.42
CA SER A 476 -7.54 34.71 -26.36
C SER A 476 -6.16 34.09 -26.16
N ASN A 477 -5.33 34.06 -27.23
CA ASN A 477 -3.97 33.53 -27.20
C ASN A 477 -2.89 34.61 -27.12
N CYS A 478 -3.27 35.90 -26.99
CA CYS A 478 -2.32 36.99 -26.81
C CYS A 478 -1.83 37.00 -25.36
N ILE A 479 -0.56 36.66 -25.15
CA ILE A 479 0.10 36.63 -23.83
C ILE A 479 0.07 38.02 -23.14
N ILE A 480 -0.09 39.09 -23.91
CA ILE A 480 -0.06 40.48 -23.41
C ILE A 480 -1.38 40.88 -22.71
N ASN A 481 -2.47 40.13 -22.92
CA ASN A 481 -3.79 40.40 -22.34
C ASN A 481 -4.25 39.36 -21.30
N GLN A 482 -3.36 38.47 -20.83
CA GLN A 482 -3.65 37.52 -19.74
C GLN A 482 -3.15 38.02 -18.38
#